data_AF-A0A2X4TE26-F1
#
_entry.id   AF-A0A2X4TE26-F1
#
_cell.length_a   1.000
_cell.length_b   1.000
_cell.length_c   1.000
_cell.angle_alpha   90.00
_cell.angle_beta   90.00
_cell.angle_gamma   90.00
#
_symmetry.space_group_name_H-M   'P 1'
#
loop_
_entity.id
_entity.type
_entity.pdbx_description
1 polymer ?
#
loop_
_entity_poly.entity_id
_entity_poly.type
_entity_poly.pdbx_seq_one_letter_code
_entity_poly.pdbx_strand_id
1 'polypeptide(L)' 'MKRIAFVFSTAPHGSASGREGLDALLATSALTEALGVFLLATAFFNY' A
#
# COMPACT_ATOMS: atom_id res chain seq x y z
N MET A 1 -6.47 -19.94 -6.51
CA MET A 1 -5.63 -18.74 -6.78
C MET A 1 -5.27 -18.08 -5.46
N LYS A 2 -4.08 -17.47 -5.36
CA LYS A 2 -3.68 -16.72 -4.15
C LYS A 2 -4.25 -15.30 -4.21
N ARG A 3 -4.65 -14.75 -3.06
CA ARG A 3 -5.08 -13.37 -2.89
C ARG A 3 -3.94 -12.56 -2.29
N ILE A 4 -3.67 -11.37 -2.82
CA ILE A 4 -2.57 -10.50 -2.42
C ILE A 4 -3.14 -9.23 -1.77
N ALA A 5 -2.58 -8.80 -0.64
CA ALA A 5 -2.97 -7.55 0.01
C ALA A 5 -1.76 -6.61 0.09
N PHE A 6 -1.92 -5.39 -0.40
CA PHE A 6 -0.97 -4.30 -0.21
C PHE A 6 -1.43 -3.46 0.98
N VAL A 7 -0.56 -3.28 1.98
CA VAL A 7 -0.87 -2.48 3.17
C VAL A 7 0.13 -1.33 3.25
N PHE A 8 -0.38 -0.10 3.14
CA PHE A 8 0.40 1.12 3.33
C PHE A 8 0.10 1.67 4.72
N SER A 9 1.11 1.75 5.59
CA SER A 9 0.98 2.20 6.99
C SER A 9 1.82 3.42 7.33
N THR A 10 2.51 3.99 6.35
CA THR A 10 3.36 5.17 6.51
C THR A 10 2.66 6.39 5.92
N ALA A 11 2.81 7.54 6.58
CA ALA A 11 2.38 8.82 6.02
C ALA A 11 3.05 9.08 4.66
N PRO A 12 2.36 9.73 3.71
CA PRO A 12 2.95 10.08 2.43
C PRO A 12 4.09 11.08 2.61
N HIS A 13 5.03 11.09 1.66
CA HIS A 13 6.15 12.04 1.55
C HIS A 13 7.23 12.00 2.64
N GLY A 14 7.02 11.27 3.76
CA GLY A 14 8.05 11.10 4.81
C GLY A 14 9.10 10.03 4.50
N SER A 15 8.83 9.15 3.52
CA SER A 15 9.79 8.19 2.98
C SER A 15 9.39 7.75 1.57
N ALA A 16 10.28 7.04 0.87
CA ALA A 16 10.01 6.52 -0.47
C ALA A 16 9.06 5.29 -0.49
N SER A 17 8.77 4.68 0.67
CA SER A 17 8.00 3.42 0.77
C SER A 17 6.62 3.48 0.11
N GLY A 18 5.93 4.63 0.21
CA GLY A 18 4.62 4.82 -0.42
C GLY A 18 4.69 4.77 -1.95
N ARG A 19 5.72 5.40 -2.55
CA ARG A 19 5.93 5.39 -3.99
C ARG A 19 6.38 4.01 -4.48
N GLU A 20 7.33 3.40 -3.78
CA GLU A 20 7.84 2.07 -4.15
C GLU A 20 6.76 0.99 -4.03
N GLY A 21 5.96 1.03 -2.96
CA GLY A 21 4.84 0.12 -2.77
C GLY A 21 3.74 0.32 -3.82
N LEU A 22 3.50 1.55 -4.27
CA LEU A 22 2.54 1.84 -5.34
C LEU A 22 3.01 1.26 -6.68
N ASP A 23 4.31 1.38 -7.00
CA ASP A 23 4.88 0.78 -8.20
C ASP A 23 4.77 -0.75 -8.16
N ALA A 24 5.02 -1.37 -7.01
CA ALA A 24 4.84 -2.81 -6.82
C ALA A 24 3.38 -3.25 -6.97
N LEU A 25 2.43 -2.44 -6.50
CA LEU A 25 0.99 -2.67 -6.67
C LEU A 25 0.62 -2.66 -8.16
N LEU A 26 1.07 -1.64 -8.90
CA LEU A 26 0.78 -1.52 -10.33
C LEU A 26 1.36 -2.70 -11.12
N ALA A 27 2.63 -3.07 -10.86
CA ALA A 27 3.25 -4.24 -11.48
C ALA A 27 2.49 -5.53 -11.18
N THR A 28 2.00 -5.70 -9.94
CA THR A 28 1.23 -6.88 -9.54
C THR A 28 -0.15 -6.93 -10.19
N SER A 29 -0.80 -5.77 -10.37
CA SER A 29 -2.10 -5.67 -11.05
C SER A 29 -2.06 -6.11 -12.52
N ALA A 30 -0.90 -6.01 -13.17
CA ALA A 30 -0.70 -6.55 -14.51
C ALA A 30 -0.68 -8.10 -14.55
N LEU A 31 -0.46 -8.76 -13.41
CA LEU A 31 -0.37 -10.22 -13.30
C LEU A 31 -1.65 -10.85 -12.73
N THR A 32 -2.41 -10.12 -11.90
CA THR A 32 -3.62 -10.65 -11.28
C THR A 32 -4.58 -9.56 -10.80
N GLU A 33 -5.88 -9.84 -10.91
CA GLU A 33 -6.95 -9.02 -10.32
C GLU A 33 -7.30 -9.46 -8.88
N ALA A 34 -6.71 -10.56 -8.39
CA ALA A 34 -6.94 -11.08 -7.05
C ALA A 34 -6.14 -10.32 -5.98
N LEU A 35 -6.19 -8.99 -6.02
CA LEU A 35 -5.48 -8.11 -5.10
C LEU A 35 -6.40 -7.09 -4.42
N GLY A 36 -5.96 -6.57 -3.28
CA GLY A 36 -6.61 -5.47 -2.57
C GLY A 36 -5.58 -4.50 -1.98
N VAL A 37 -5.99 -3.25 -1.77
CA VAL A 37 -5.15 -2.21 -1.17
C VAL A 37 -5.79 -1.67 0.11
N PHE A 38 -4.98 -1.51 1.15
CA PHE A 38 -5.38 -0.92 2.43
C PHE A 38 -4.47 0.25 2.76
N LEU A 39 -5.08 1.41 2.99
CA LEU A 39 -4.41 2.61 3.45
C LEU A 39 -4.70 2.77 4.94
N LEU A 40 -3.71 2.49 5.78
CA LEU A 40 -3.80 2.75 7.21
C LEU A 40 -3.34 4.18 7.46
N ALA A 41 -4.25 5.01 7.95
CA ALA A 41 -3.87 6.31 8.49
C ALA A 41 -3.11 6.08 9.80
N THR A 42 -1.93 6.69 9.94
CA THR A 42 -1.26 6.77 11.24
C THR A 42 -2.13 7.63 12.14
N ALA A 43 -2.81 7.02 13.12
CA ALA A 43 -3.55 7.74 14.14
C ALA A 43 -2.57 8.44 15.09
N PHE A 44 -2.06 9.60 14.70
CA PHE A 44 -1.48 10.54 15.66
C PHE A 44 -2.63 11.40 16.21
N PHE A 45 -3.36 10.85 17.19
CA PHE A 45 -4.16 11.65 18.10
C PHE A 45 -3.42 11.71 19.43
N ASN A 46 -2.72 12.81 19.69
CA ASN A 46 -2.41 13.23 21.05
C ASN A 46 -2.61 14.75 21.12
N TYR A 47 -3.36 15.11 22.16
CA TYR A 47 -3.79 16.43 22.64
C TYR A 47 -2.62 17.38 22.92
#